data_AF-A0A5C6LJR4-F1
#
_entry.id   AF-A0A5C6LJR4-F1
#
_cell.length_a   1.000
_cell.length_b   1.000
_cell.length_c   1.000
_cell.angle_alpha   90.00
_cell.angle_beta   90.00
_cell.angle_gamma   90.00
#
_symmetry.space_group_name_H-M   'P 1'
#
loop_
_entity.id
_entity.type
_entity.pdbx_description
1 polymer ?
#
loop_
_entity_poly.entity_id
_entity_poly.type
_entity_poly.pdbx_seq_one_letter_code
_entity_poly.pdbx_strand_id
1 'polypeptide(L)'
;MRSVFLSLCLAVFIPFVLFAQSAKNEIPFSLLPSGHILVKAKVDGLDGNFIFDTGAGLTVFTKTFFDKLKQVTPEDGGYTGFRATGERLDIALFRVKTFEFGSLKKTDEEISYVDANLGGIDGIISLKLVESQPFTIDFDKKVIRFESARTLTEIRKKARTVPVQLEQSRDKSLTIFSYFKINDTLNLQLSLDSGAGKDVFRLNARYLKQLGVDINDTLHVKQFAKKSEIDTNHVSHIYLTTLSSIAAAKEPAVGRKDFPVQFLEGLIYDGIIWINWFGQKITFDLDKKVLLVQR
;
A
#
# COMPACT_ATOMS: atom_id res chain seq x y z
N MET A 1 52.41 -53.70 -27.67
CA MET A 1 51.82 -52.83 -28.72
C MET A 1 50.31 -52.79 -28.52
N ARG A 2 49.70 -51.59 -28.65
CA ARG A 2 48.31 -51.16 -28.26
C ARG A 2 48.22 -50.74 -26.77
N SER A 3 48.12 -49.46 -26.39
CA SER A 3 47.15 -48.36 -26.72
C SER A 3 45.76 -48.71 -26.18
N VAL A 4 45.04 -47.93 -25.36
CA VAL A 4 44.69 -46.49 -25.43
C VAL A 4 44.22 -46.03 -24.03
N PHE A 5 44.70 -44.90 -23.52
CA PHE A 5 44.11 -44.21 -22.36
C PHE A 5 42.97 -43.31 -22.84
N LEU A 6 41.76 -43.55 -22.31
CA LEU A 6 40.55 -42.78 -22.56
C LEU A 6 40.53 -41.58 -21.59
N SER A 7 40.81 -40.36 -22.07
CA SER A 7 40.55 -39.13 -21.31
C SER A 7 39.10 -38.72 -21.52
N LEU A 8 38.30 -38.81 -20.46
CA LEU A 8 36.93 -38.34 -20.39
C LEU A 8 36.96 -36.84 -20.02
N CYS A 9 36.77 -35.96 -20.99
CA CYS A 9 36.52 -34.54 -20.73
C CYS A 9 35.14 -34.38 -20.07
N LEU A 10 35.12 -34.13 -18.77
CA LEU A 10 33.91 -33.76 -18.03
C LEU A 10 33.60 -32.28 -18.31
N ALA A 11 32.64 -32.03 -19.22
CA ALA A 11 32.13 -30.69 -19.48
C ALA A 11 31.31 -30.22 -18.26
N VAL A 12 31.89 -29.31 -17.47
CA VAL A 12 31.21 -28.62 -16.38
C VAL A 12 30.21 -27.63 -16.99
N PHE A 13 28.93 -28.01 -17.03
CA PHE A 13 27.84 -27.06 -17.25
C PHE A 13 27.72 -26.16 -16.02
N ILE A 14 28.32 -24.97 -16.09
CA ILE A 14 28.03 -23.88 -15.15
C ILE A 14 26.64 -23.34 -15.53
N PRO A 15 25.62 -23.41 -14.64
CA PRO A 15 24.38 -22.71 -14.88
C PRO A 15 24.68 -21.21 -14.80
N PHE A 16 24.67 -20.55 -15.96
CA PHE A 16 24.56 -19.10 -16.04
C PHE A 16 23.22 -18.71 -15.40
N VAL A 17 23.25 -18.38 -14.11
CA VAL A 17 22.16 -17.64 -13.47
C VAL A 17 22.19 -16.25 -14.10
N LEU A 18 21.42 -16.08 -15.16
CA LEU A 18 21.09 -14.77 -15.72
C LEU A 18 20.35 -14.01 -14.61
N PHE A 19 21.07 -13.22 -13.83
CA PHE A 19 20.45 -12.13 -13.08
C PHE A 19 19.84 -11.21 -14.12
N ALA A 20 18.52 -11.33 -14.31
CA ALA A 20 17.74 -10.36 -15.04
C ALA A 20 18.06 -8.99 -14.41
N GLN A 21 18.80 -8.18 -15.16
CA GLN A 21 19.08 -6.81 -14.77
C GLN A 21 17.71 -6.13 -14.73
N SER A 22 17.19 -5.89 -13.51
CA SER A 22 15.95 -5.13 -13.33
C SER A 22 16.09 -3.86 -14.15
N ALA A 23 15.10 -3.56 -15.00
CA ALA A 23 15.12 -2.31 -15.73
C ALA A 23 15.33 -1.18 -14.72
N LYS A 24 16.14 -0.17 -15.04
CA LYS A 24 16.54 0.91 -14.11
C LYS A 24 15.36 1.59 -13.37
N ASN A 25 14.13 1.43 -13.86
CA ASN A 25 12.91 2.04 -13.35
C ASN A 25 11.97 1.06 -12.62
N GLU A 26 12.40 -0.18 -12.35
CA GLU A 26 11.61 -1.18 -11.64
C GLU A 26 12.18 -1.47 -10.25
N ILE A 27 11.29 -1.44 -9.27
CA ILE A 27 11.55 -1.75 -7.86
C ILE A 27 10.88 -3.09 -7.58
N PRO A 28 11.63 -4.19 -7.42
CA PRO A 28 11.05 -5.48 -7.08
C PRO A 28 10.46 -5.42 -5.67
N PHE A 29 9.35 -6.13 -5.48
CA PHE A 29 8.71 -6.27 -4.17
C PHE A 29 8.37 -7.73 -3.86
N SER A 30 8.24 -8.02 -2.57
CA SER A 30 7.64 -9.25 -2.07
C SER A 30 6.25 -8.97 -1.55
N LEU A 31 5.27 -9.76 -1.94
CA LEU A 31 3.93 -9.69 -1.36
C LEU A 31 3.86 -10.63 -0.15
N LEU A 32 3.71 -10.08 1.05
CA LEU A 32 3.59 -10.89 2.26
C LEU A 32 2.25 -11.65 2.27
N PRO A 33 2.14 -12.77 3.01
CA PRO A 33 0.85 -13.47 3.18
C PRO A 33 -0.25 -12.57 3.73
N SER A 34 0.13 -11.56 4.53
CA SER A 34 -0.74 -10.53 5.08
C SER A 34 -1.17 -9.46 4.07
N GLY A 35 -0.69 -9.50 2.82
CA GLY A 35 -1.04 -8.57 1.74
C GLY A 35 -0.15 -7.34 1.62
N HIS A 36 0.76 -7.11 2.56
CA HIS A 36 1.64 -5.94 2.50
C HIS A 36 2.69 -6.08 1.38
N ILE A 37 2.93 -4.98 0.67
CA ILE A 37 3.95 -4.87 -0.38
C ILE A 37 5.27 -4.50 0.27
N LEU A 38 6.18 -5.46 0.38
CA LEU A 38 7.50 -5.25 0.98
C LEU A 38 8.51 -4.84 -0.11
N VAL A 39 9.11 -3.66 0.06
CA VAL A 39 10.10 -3.07 -0.84
C VAL A 39 11.40 -2.78 -0.11
N LYS A 40 12.48 -2.59 -0.88
CA LYS A 40 13.75 -2.07 -0.36
C LYS A 40 13.92 -0.61 -0.75
N ALA A 41 14.46 0.18 0.17
CA ALA A 41 14.89 1.55 -0.07
C ALA A 41 16.17 1.82 0.71
N LYS A 42 16.85 2.92 0.37
CA LYS A 42 18.06 3.37 1.06
C LYS A 42 17.86 4.78 1.59
N VAL A 43 18.15 4.97 2.87
CA VAL A 43 17.98 6.25 3.56
C VAL A 43 19.30 6.61 4.23
N ASP A 44 19.87 7.77 3.89
CA ASP A 44 21.20 8.18 4.38
C ASP A 44 22.29 7.11 4.22
N GLY A 45 22.24 6.40 3.09
CA GLY A 45 23.18 5.32 2.77
C GLY A 45 22.82 3.95 3.37
N LEU A 46 21.83 3.88 4.27
CA LEU A 46 21.40 2.66 4.96
C LEU A 46 20.26 1.96 4.22
N ASP A 47 20.46 0.70 3.83
CA ASP A 47 19.40 -0.13 3.26
C ASP A 47 18.38 -0.54 4.33
N GLY A 48 17.09 -0.52 3.97
CA GLY A 48 15.98 -0.97 4.83
C GLY A 48 14.89 -1.69 4.05
N ASN A 49 14.06 -2.43 4.77
CA ASN A 49 12.89 -3.14 4.25
C ASN A 49 11.60 -2.46 4.73
N PHE A 50 10.78 -1.99 3.80
CA PHE A 50 9.64 -1.15 4.10
C PHE A 50 8.36 -1.69 3.50
N ILE A 51 7.23 -1.44 4.15
CA ILE A 51 5.93 -1.58 3.52
C ILE A 51 5.71 -0.37 2.62
N PHE A 52 5.36 -0.58 1.35
CA PHE A 52 4.81 0.48 0.52
C PHE A 52 3.30 0.59 0.74
N ASP A 53 2.88 1.71 1.33
CA ASP A 53 1.53 1.92 1.85
C ASP A 53 0.92 3.19 1.25
N THR A 54 -0.07 3.02 0.38
CA THR A 54 -0.79 4.14 -0.25
C THR A 54 -1.77 4.85 0.68
N GLY A 55 -2.07 4.29 1.86
CA GLY A 55 -2.98 4.83 2.86
C GLY A 55 -2.31 5.35 4.14
N ALA A 56 -0.98 5.19 4.29
CA ALA A 56 -0.26 5.60 5.50
C ALA A 56 -0.26 7.11 5.78
N GLY A 57 -0.46 7.93 4.76
CA GLY A 57 -0.35 9.39 4.84
C GLY A 57 1.11 9.88 4.88
N LEU A 58 1.91 9.37 5.82
CA LEU A 58 3.31 9.76 6.05
C LEU A 58 4.29 8.60 5.94
N THR A 59 5.52 8.90 5.54
CA THR A 59 6.63 7.95 5.61
C THR A 59 7.12 7.91 7.06
N VAL A 60 7.07 6.73 7.66
CA VAL A 60 7.34 6.53 9.09
C VAL A 60 8.25 5.34 9.28
N PHE A 61 9.33 5.51 10.04
CA PHE A 61 10.24 4.42 10.38
C PHE A 61 9.96 3.83 11.75
N THR A 62 10.37 2.58 11.96
CA THR A 62 10.51 2.07 13.32
C THR A 62 11.63 2.81 14.02
N LYS A 63 11.49 3.02 15.34
CA LYS A 63 12.53 3.64 16.15
C LYS A 63 13.89 2.93 15.98
N THR A 64 13.89 1.60 15.91
CA THR A 64 15.10 0.78 15.69
C THR A 64 15.83 1.10 14.39
N PHE A 65 15.12 1.39 13.29
CA PHE A 65 15.75 1.82 12.04
C PHE A 65 16.19 3.28 12.12
N PHE A 66 15.32 4.14 12.64
CA PHE A 66 15.57 5.57 12.79
C PHE A 66 16.84 5.86 13.60
N ASP A 67 17.06 5.16 14.72
CA ASP A 67 18.23 5.34 15.60
C ASP A 67 19.57 5.01 14.90
N LYS A 68 19.55 4.32 13.76
CA LYS A 68 20.76 4.02 12.97
C LYS A 68 21.14 5.16 12.01
N LEU A 69 20.22 6.08 11.75
CA LEU A 69 20.43 7.20 10.83
C LEU A 69 21.32 8.26 11.51
N LYS A 70 22.33 8.75 10.77
CA LYS A 70 23.35 9.66 11.32
C LYS A 70 23.18 11.12 10.92
N GLN A 71 22.35 11.40 9.92
CA GLN A 71 22.24 12.72 9.29
C GLN A 71 20.82 13.29 9.40
N VAL A 72 20.09 12.90 10.44
CA VAL A 72 18.73 13.33 10.69
C VAL A 72 18.70 14.73 11.31
N THR A 73 17.87 15.61 10.77
CA THR A 73 17.64 16.95 11.33
C THR A 73 16.20 17.06 11.84
N PRO A 74 15.96 17.46 13.10
CA PRO A 74 14.60 17.66 13.60
C PRO A 74 13.95 18.88 12.94
N GLU A 75 12.63 18.85 12.75
CA GLU A 75 11.83 20.04 12.45
C GLU A 75 11.34 20.70 13.75
N ASP A 76 11.15 22.02 13.74
CA ASP A 76 10.65 22.79 14.89
C ASP A 76 9.18 22.48 15.25
N GLY A 77 8.49 21.64 14.47
CA GLY A 77 7.08 21.29 14.64
C GLY A 77 6.78 19.79 14.48
N GLY A 78 5.59 19.40 14.91
CA GLY A 78 5.06 18.05 14.75
C GLY A 78 3.88 17.97 13.79
N TYR A 79 3.43 16.74 13.55
CA TYR A 79 2.20 16.45 12.83
C TYR A 79 1.22 15.72 13.75
N THR A 80 -0.04 16.15 13.76
CA THR A 80 -1.13 15.42 14.39
C THR A 80 -1.90 14.72 13.29
N GLY A 81 -1.89 13.40 13.31
CA GLY A 81 -2.66 12.54 12.43
C GLY A 81 -3.62 11.66 13.19
N PHE A 82 -4.39 10.87 12.46
CA PHE A 82 -5.28 9.87 13.02
C PHE A 82 -5.09 8.56 12.27
N ARG A 83 -5.03 7.44 12.99
CA ARG A 83 -5.22 6.13 12.36
C ARG A 83 -6.63 6.05 11.81
N ALA A 84 -6.82 5.16 10.84
CA ALA A 84 -8.12 4.76 10.31
C ALA A 84 -9.19 4.52 11.39
N THR A 85 -8.79 3.94 12.52
CA THR A 85 -9.61 3.57 13.69
C THR A 85 -9.92 4.75 14.62
N GLY A 86 -9.47 5.96 14.29
CA GLY A 86 -9.72 7.18 15.07
C GLY A 86 -8.69 7.48 16.15
N GLU A 87 -7.70 6.62 16.34
CA GLU A 87 -6.61 6.86 17.29
C GLU A 87 -5.78 8.07 16.84
N ARG A 88 -5.69 9.08 17.71
CA ARG A 88 -4.85 10.27 17.49
C ARG A 88 -3.37 9.89 17.63
N LEU A 89 -2.56 10.39 16.71
CA LEU A 89 -1.10 10.29 16.74
C LEU A 89 -0.49 11.68 16.67
N ASP A 90 0.27 12.07 17.69
CA ASP A 90 1.12 13.26 17.66
C ASP A 90 2.56 12.80 17.43
N ILE A 91 3.11 13.14 16.26
CA ILE A 91 4.41 12.64 15.81
C ILE A 91 5.38 13.79 15.53
N ALA A 92 6.63 13.59 15.92
CA ALA A 92 7.72 14.50 15.57
C ALA A 92 8.13 14.30 14.11
N LEU A 93 8.59 15.36 13.46
CA LEU A 93 9.03 15.34 12.08
C LEU A 93 10.52 15.59 12.01
N PHE A 94 11.14 14.95 11.03
CA PHE A 94 12.57 15.02 10.80
C PHE A 94 12.84 15.03 9.30
N ARG A 95 14.05 15.43 8.94
CA ARG A 95 14.56 15.36 7.57
C ARG A 95 15.78 14.49 7.46
N VAL A 96 15.83 13.73 6.37
CA VAL A 96 16.99 12.94 5.93
C VAL A 96 17.55 13.53 4.66
N LYS A 97 18.87 13.42 4.47
CA LYS A 97 19.55 14.06 3.32
C LYS A 97 19.49 13.23 2.06
N THR A 98 19.32 11.92 2.17
CA THR A 98 19.20 11.07 0.99
C THR A 98 18.12 10.03 1.18
N PHE A 99 17.25 9.93 0.19
CA PHE A 99 16.26 8.86 0.08
C PHE A 99 16.33 8.29 -1.33
N GLU A 100 16.71 7.03 -1.46
CA GLU A 100 16.76 6.31 -2.73
C GLU A 100 15.70 5.19 -2.76
N PHE A 101 14.78 5.28 -3.72
CA PHE A 101 13.71 4.31 -3.95
C PHE A 101 13.67 3.96 -5.43
N GLY A 102 14.33 2.86 -5.82
CA GLY A 102 14.57 2.56 -7.23
C GLY A 102 15.44 3.62 -7.91
N SER A 103 14.97 4.18 -9.02
CA SER A 103 15.63 5.32 -9.68
C SER A 103 15.28 6.68 -9.07
N LEU A 104 14.31 6.76 -8.16
CA LEU A 104 13.99 7.99 -7.45
C LEU A 104 15.08 8.27 -6.41
N LYS A 105 15.66 9.47 -6.47
CA LYS A 105 16.63 9.96 -5.47
C LYS A 105 16.20 11.33 -5.02
N LYS A 106 15.97 11.49 -3.72
CA LYS A 106 15.70 12.78 -3.08
C LYS A 106 16.88 13.18 -2.21
N THR A 107 17.17 14.48 -2.17
CA THR A 107 18.26 15.07 -1.38
C THR A 107 17.78 15.77 -0.09
N ASP A 108 16.47 15.79 0.11
CA ASP A 108 15.80 16.26 1.32
C ASP A 108 14.44 15.55 1.33
N GLU A 109 14.16 14.78 2.39
CA GLU A 109 12.88 14.11 2.55
C GLU A 109 12.43 14.15 4.01
N GLU A 110 11.16 14.55 4.20
CA GLU A 110 10.50 14.54 5.49
C GLU A 110 10.09 13.12 5.88
N ILE A 111 10.41 12.74 7.12
CA ILE A 111 10.10 11.44 7.70
C ILE A 111 9.60 11.63 9.15
N SER A 112 9.05 10.56 9.69
CA SER A 112 8.84 10.42 11.13
C SER A 112 9.31 9.06 11.61
N TYR A 113 9.17 8.79 12.91
CA TYR A 113 9.31 7.45 13.46
C TYR A 113 8.20 7.14 14.47
N VAL A 114 7.98 5.85 14.68
CA VAL A 114 7.14 5.31 15.75
C VAL A 114 7.92 4.27 16.54
N ASP A 115 7.65 4.23 17.84
CA ASP A 115 8.16 3.18 18.72
C ASP A 115 7.24 1.95 18.66
N ALA A 116 7.37 1.21 17.55
CA ALA A 116 6.60 0.01 17.28
C ALA A 116 7.51 -1.09 16.71
N ASN A 117 7.23 -2.34 17.08
CA ASN A 117 7.91 -3.50 16.51
C ASN A 117 7.07 -4.09 15.37
N LEU A 118 7.57 -3.94 14.15
CA LEU A 118 6.91 -4.44 12.94
C LEU A 118 7.49 -5.78 12.44
N GLY A 119 8.10 -6.57 13.32
CA GLY A 119 8.55 -7.93 12.99
C GLY A 119 9.68 -7.98 11.96
N GLY A 120 10.65 -7.07 12.07
CA GLY A 120 11.79 -6.96 11.14
C GLY A 120 11.55 -6.07 9.93
N ILE A 121 10.38 -5.43 9.84
CA ILE A 121 10.10 -4.34 8.90
C ILE A 121 10.64 -3.05 9.49
N ASP A 122 11.43 -2.31 8.71
CA ASP A 122 12.13 -1.10 9.15
C ASP A 122 11.23 0.14 9.16
N GLY A 123 10.10 0.10 8.46
CA GLY A 123 9.09 1.16 8.45
C GLY A 123 8.07 1.05 7.33
N ILE A 124 7.40 2.16 7.08
CA ILE A 124 6.38 2.35 6.06
C ILE A 124 6.79 3.52 5.15
N ILE A 125 6.77 3.28 3.84
CA ILE A 125 6.92 4.30 2.81
C ILE A 125 5.52 4.67 2.32
N SER A 126 5.17 5.94 2.46
CA SER A 126 3.88 6.45 2.02
C SER A 126 3.87 6.83 0.54
N LEU A 127 2.66 7.02 0.01
CA LEU A 127 2.42 7.58 -1.32
C LEU A 127 3.08 8.95 -1.52
N LYS A 128 3.24 9.73 -0.45
CA LYS A 128 3.83 11.09 -0.49
C LYS A 128 5.24 11.09 -1.10
N LEU A 129 6.03 10.04 -0.88
CA LEU A 129 7.38 9.93 -1.43
C LEU A 129 7.39 10.02 -2.97
N VAL A 130 6.36 9.48 -3.61
CA VAL A 130 6.26 9.31 -5.07
C VAL A 130 5.12 10.14 -5.69
N GLU A 131 4.60 11.14 -4.99
CA GLU A 131 3.35 11.82 -5.37
C GLU A 131 3.36 12.45 -6.77
N SER A 132 4.52 12.94 -7.22
CA SER A 132 4.73 13.59 -8.51
C SER A 132 5.26 12.67 -9.62
N GLN A 133 5.48 11.39 -9.31
CA GLN A 133 6.02 10.41 -10.24
C GLN A 133 4.96 9.34 -10.51
N PRO A 134 4.33 9.33 -11.70
CA PRO A 134 3.42 8.27 -12.06
C PRO A 134 4.09 6.91 -11.98
N PHE A 135 3.41 5.93 -11.38
CA PHE A 135 3.97 4.61 -11.15
C PHE A 135 2.93 3.51 -11.30
N THR A 136 3.36 2.32 -11.71
CA THR A 136 2.52 1.13 -11.80
C THR A 136 2.93 0.11 -10.76
N ILE A 137 1.98 -0.36 -9.96
CA ILE A 137 2.13 -1.60 -9.21
C ILE A 137 1.68 -2.74 -10.13
N ASP A 138 2.63 -3.60 -10.50
CA ASP A 138 2.41 -4.78 -11.35
C ASP A 138 2.46 -6.02 -10.45
N PHE A 139 1.28 -6.54 -10.06
CA PHE A 139 1.17 -7.65 -9.11
C PHE A 139 1.64 -8.99 -9.70
N ASP A 140 1.55 -9.17 -11.03
CA ASP A 140 2.04 -10.38 -11.69
C ASP A 140 3.55 -10.46 -11.64
N LYS A 141 4.21 -9.35 -12.01
CA LYS A 141 5.68 -9.26 -12.01
C LYS A 141 6.26 -8.96 -10.64
N LYS A 142 5.43 -8.54 -9.68
CA LYS A 142 5.82 -8.07 -8.35
C LYS A 142 6.85 -6.96 -8.41
N VAL A 143 6.56 -5.94 -9.22
CA VAL A 143 7.39 -4.73 -9.34
C VAL A 143 6.55 -3.47 -9.20
N ILE A 144 7.14 -2.44 -8.62
CA ILE A 144 6.68 -1.05 -8.77
C ILE A 144 7.52 -0.42 -9.88
N ARG A 145 6.89 0.09 -10.94
CA ARG A 145 7.58 0.70 -12.08
C ARG A 145 7.27 2.19 -12.15
N PHE A 146 8.29 3.03 -12.25
CA PHE A 146 8.08 4.43 -12.60
C PHE A 146 7.80 4.59 -14.08
N GLU A 147 6.69 5.26 -14.38
CA GLU A 147 6.17 5.42 -15.73
C GLU A 147 6.62 6.74 -16.35
N SER A 148 6.82 6.70 -17.67
CA SER A 148 7.12 7.87 -18.49
C SER A 148 5.85 8.35 -19.19
N ALA A 149 5.87 9.58 -19.75
CA ALA A 149 4.76 10.07 -20.57
C ALA A 149 4.39 9.11 -21.72
N ARG A 150 5.40 8.46 -22.33
CA ARG A 150 5.21 7.47 -23.38
C ARG A 150 4.48 6.23 -22.87
N THR A 151 4.92 5.66 -21.75
CA THR A 151 4.30 4.44 -21.22
C THR A 151 2.91 4.71 -20.67
N LEU A 152 2.67 5.87 -20.03
CA LEU A 152 1.33 6.30 -19.62
C LEU A 152 0.37 6.42 -20.81
N THR A 153 0.83 6.96 -21.94
CA THR A 153 0.01 7.05 -23.16
C THR A 153 -0.43 5.66 -23.63
N GLU A 154 0.45 4.67 -23.57
CA GLU A 154 0.11 3.29 -23.94
C GLU A 154 -0.82 2.61 -22.93
N ILE A 155 -0.63 2.85 -21.63
CA ILE A 155 -1.50 2.32 -20.58
C ILE A 155 -2.92 2.87 -20.73
N ARG A 156 -3.06 4.18 -20.97
CA ARG A 156 -4.37 4.85 -21.13
C ARG A 156 -5.22 4.30 -22.28
N LYS A 157 -4.61 3.73 -23.32
CA LYS A 157 -5.34 3.10 -24.43
C LYS A 157 -6.08 1.82 -24.04
N LYS A 158 -5.65 1.16 -22.95
CA LYS A 158 -6.09 -0.20 -22.58
C LYS A 158 -6.72 -0.25 -21.19
N ALA A 159 -6.30 0.64 -20.30
CA ALA A 159 -6.72 0.63 -18.91
C ALA A 159 -8.10 1.27 -18.71
N ARG A 160 -8.81 0.77 -17.70
CA ARG A 160 -10.01 1.41 -17.16
C ARG A 160 -9.61 2.56 -16.25
N THR A 161 -10.33 3.68 -16.32
CA THR A 161 -9.96 4.89 -15.56
C THR A 161 -10.85 5.01 -14.33
N VAL A 162 -10.27 4.95 -13.14
CA VAL A 162 -10.96 5.19 -11.87
C VAL A 162 -10.54 6.56 -11.33
N PRO A 163 -11.44 7.55 -11.27
CA PRO A 163 -11.12 8.85 -10.67
C PRO A 163 -10.80 8.72 -9.19
N VAL A 164 -9.79 9.43 -8.72
CA VAL A 164 -9.46 9.53 -7.30
C VAL A 164 -9.56 10.96 -6.77
N GLN A 165 -9.77 11.09 -5.47
CA GLN A 165 -9.63 12.33 -4.73
C GLN A 165 -8.32 12.24 -3.94
N LEU A 166 -7.60 13.36 -3.85
CA LEU A 166 -6.39 13.47 -3.04
C LEU A 166 -6.77 14.21 -1.75
N GLU A 167 -6.44 13.62 -0.61
CA GLU A 167 -6.49 14.28 0.69
C GLU A 167 -5.06 14.63 1.09
N GLN A 168 -4.71 15.91 0.92
CA GLN A 168 -3.43 16.47 1.29
C GLN A 168 -3.58 17.27 2.58
N SER A 169 -2.80 16.91 3.60
CA SER A 169 -2.83 17.59 4.90
C SER A 169 -1.55 18.37 5.11
N ARG A 170 -1.65 19.70 5.08
CA ARG A 170 -0.55 20.65 5.40
C ARG A 170 0.73 20.39 4.59
N ASP A 171 0.60 19.84 3.39
CA ASP A 171 1.69 19.40 2.52
C ASP A 171 2.57 18.27 3.07
N LYS A 172 2.18 17.65 4.19
CA LYS A 172 2.95 16.62 4.89
C LYS A 172 2.44 15.23 4.58
N SER A 173 1.12 15.02 4.66
CA SER A 173 0.52 13.71 4.39
C SER A 173 -0.28 13.67 3.10
N LEU A 174 -0.35 12.49 2.50
CA LEU A 174 -1.18 12.21 1.33
C LEU A 174 -1.91 10.87 1.46
N THR A 175 -3.23 10.92 1.37
CA THR A 175 -4.12 9.76 1.24
C THR A 175 -4.94 9.92 -0.04
N ILE A 176 -5.34 8.81 -0.66
CA ILE A 176 -6.20 8.84 -1.83
C ILE A 176 -7.50 8.07 -1.62
N PHE A 177 -8.56 8.59 -2.23
CA PHE A 177 -9.90 8.05 -2.11
C PHE A 177 -10.54 7.86 -3.48
N SER A 178 -11.51 6.98 -3.57
CA SER A 178 -12.43 6.94 -4.70
C SER A 178 -13.84 6.62 -4.20
N TYR A 179 -14.85 7.02 -4.98
CA TYR A 179 -16.23 6.64 -4.71
C TYR A 179 -16.52 5.23 -5.21
N PHE A 180 -17.21 4.45 -4.37
CA PHE A 180 -17.69 3.11 -4.69
C PHE A 180 -19.18 2.99 -4.42
N LYS A 181 -19.87 2.32 -5.34
CA LYS A 181 -21.26 1.91 -5.16
C LYS A 181 -21.28 0.57 -4.42
N ILE A 182 -21.92 0.53 -3.26
CA ILE A 182 -22.05 -0.66 -2.39
C ILE A 182 -23.49 -1.16 -2.44
N ASN A 183 -23.68 -2.43 -2.75
CA ASN A 183 -24.99 -3.10 -2.90
C ASN A 183 -25.98 -2.35 -3.78
N ASP A 184 -25.48 -1.60 -4.76
CA ASP A 184 -26.28 -0.72 -5.60
C ASP A 184 -27.08 0.38 -4.86
N THR A 185 -26.88 0.55 -3.54
CA THR A 185 -27.63 1.46 -2.68
C THR A 185 -26.82 2.67 -2.23
N LEU A 186 -25.63 2.46 -1.67
CA LEU A 186 -24.81 3.52 -1.12
C LEU A 186 -23.68 3.90 -2.07
N ASN A 187 -23.37 5.18 -2.16
CA ASN A 187 -22.17 5.69 -2.82
C ASN A 187 -21.22 6.23 -1.75
N LEU A 188 -20.20 5.46 -1.40
CA LEU A 188 -19.31 5.72 -0.27
C LEU A 188 -17.91 6.10 -0.75
N GLN A 189 -17.25 7.02 -0.05
CA GLN A 189 -15.86 7.41 -0.34
C GLN A 189 -14.88 6.53 0.44
N LEU A 190 -14.16 5.66 -0.25
CA LEU A 190 -13.27 4.67 0.38
C LEU A 190 -11.82 5.04 0.15
N SER A 191 -11.01 4.96 1.21
CA SER A 191 -9.55 5.09 1.12
C SER A 191 -8.95 3.89 0.39
N LEU A 192 -7.99 4.15 -0.50
CA LEU A 192 -7.28 3.13 -1.29
C LEU A 192 -5.92 2.87 -0.66
N ASP A 193 -5.83 1.78 0.09
CA ASP A 193 -4.77 1.57 1.08
C ASP A 193 -4.07 0.23 0.83
N SER A 194 -2.87 0.26 0.24
CA SER A 194 -2.05 -0.94 0.02
C SER A 194 -1.49 -1.57 1.31
N GLY A 195 -1.51 -0.84 2.43
CA GLY A 195 -1.12 -1.30 3.77
C GLY A 195 -2.27 -1.87 4.61
N ALA A 196 -3.52 -1.78 4.16
CA ALA A 196 -4.68 -2.29 4.90
C ALA A 196 -4.62 -3.81 5.17
N GLY A 197 -3.97 -4.56 4.27
CA GLY A 197 -3.78 -6.00 4.33
C GLY A 197 -4.63 -6.79 3.31
N LYS A 198 -4.38 -8.10 3.23
CA LYS A 198 -4.90 -8.96 2.17
C LYS A 198 -6.42 -9.03 2.17
N ASP A 199 -6.99 -8.76 1.00
CA ASP A 199 -8.41 -8.74 0.67
C ASP A 199 -9.26 -7.98 1.71
N VAL A 200 -8.71 -6.89 2.25
CA VAL A 200 -9.40 -6.08 3.25
C VAL A 200 -10.43 -5.18 2.59
N PHE A 201 -11.68 -5.32 3.04
CA PHE A 201 -12.76 -4.39 2.81
C PHE A 201 -13.33 -3.98 4.16
N ARG A 202 -13.09 -2.74 4.56
CA ARG A 202 -13.61 -2.17 5.79
C ARG A 202 -14.58 -1.05 5.47
N LEU A 203 -15.75 -1.10 6.06
CA LEU A 203 -16.73 -0.02 6.02
C LEU A 203 -16.98 0.49 7.43
N ASN A 204 -17.43 1.73 7.54
CA ASN A 204 -17.86 2.28 8.81
C ASN A 204 -19.13 1.57 9.30
N ALA A 205 -19.16 1.15 10.57
CA ALA A 205 -20.32 0.48 11.16
C ALA A 205 -21.61 1.31 11.11
N ARG A 206 -21.53 2.64 10.95
CA ARG A 206 -22.70 3.50 10.74
C ARG A 206 -23.58 3.09 9.55
N TYR A 207 -23.03 2.36 8.57
CA TYR A 207 -23.76 1.90 7.38
C TYR A 207 -24.45 0.54 7.52
N LEU A 208 -24.28 -0.18 8.64
CA LEU A 208 -24.85 -1.52 8.84
C LEU A 208 -26.36 -1.55 8.52
N LYS A 209 -27.14 -0.64 9.12
CA LYS A 209 -28.58 -0.56 8.92
C LYS A 209 -28.97 -0.24 7.48
N GLN A 210 -28.28 0.70 6.84
CA GLN A 210 -28.57 1.12 5.45
C GLN A 210 -28.23 0.02 4.43
N LEU A 211 -27.29 -0.87 4.78
CA LEU A 211 -26.90 -2.02 3.96
C LEU A 211 -27.66 -3.30 4.31
N GLY A 212 -28.63 -3.22 5.22
CA GLY A 212 -29.48 -4.35 5.60
C GLY A 212 -28.77 -5.42 6.43
N VAL A 213 -27.68 -5.05 7.13
CA VAL A 213 -26.94 -5.98 8.00
C VAL A 213 -27.53 -5.92 9.40
N ASP A 214 -28.15 -7.02 9.83
CA ASP A 214 -28.61 -7.19 11.21
C ASP A 214 -27.49 -7.81 12.06
N ILE A 215 -26.98 -7.06 13.02
CA ILE A 215 -25.91 -7.54 13.92
C ILE A 215 -26.36 -8.69 14.83
N ASN A 216 -27.67 -8.87 15.03
CA ASN A 216 -28.22 -9.96 15.84
C ASN A 216 -28.32 -11.27 15.06
N ASP A 217 -28.14 -11.24 13.73
CA ASP A 217 -28.05 -12.43 12.90
C ASP A 217 -26.69 -13.11 13.07
N THR A 218 -26.56 -13.88 14.16
CA THR A 218 -25.32 -14.59 14.50
C THR A 218 -24.98 -15.73 13.53
N LEU A 219 -25.88 -16.10 12.60
CA LEU A 219 -25.58 -17.08 11.56
C LEU A 219 -24.75 -16.47 10.43
N HIS A 220 -25.00 -15.20 10.08
CA HIS A 220 -24.37 -14.53 8.94
C HIS A 220 -23.42 -13.38 9.33
N VAL A 221 -23.46 -12.93 10.59
CA VAL A 221 -22.63 -11.84 11.09
C VAL A 221 -21.77 -12.35 12.26
N LYS A 222 -20.45 -12.34 12.04
CA LYS A 222 -19.47 -12.64 13.10
C LYS A 222 -19.03 -11.36 13.78
N GLN A 223 -19.03 -11.35 15.11
CA GLN A 223 -18.59 -10.21 15.90
C GLN A 223 -17.31 -10.53 16.65
N PHE A 224 -16.36 -9.60 16.66
CA PHE A 224 -15.16 -9.70 17.49
C PHE A 224 -14.59 -8.31 17.81
N ALA A 225 -13.79 -8.25 18.87
CA ALA A 225 -13.09 -7.05 19.28
C ALA A 225 -11.58 -7.23 19.07
N LYS A 226 -10.90 -6.16 18.65
CA LYS A 226 -9.44 -6.16 18.46
C LYS A 226 -8.82 -4.96 19.18
N LYS A 227 -7.82 -5.23 20.03
CA LYS A 227 -6.99 -4.19 20.65
C LYS A 227 -6.01 -3.61 19.62
N SER A 228 -5.76 -2.31 19.71
CA SER A 228 -4.75 -1.65 18.89
C SER A 228 -3.33 -2.08 19.27
N GLU A 229 -2.46 -2.12 18.27
CA GLU A 229 -1.03 -2.39 18.41
C GLU A 229 -0.22 -1.18 18.93
N ILE A 230 -0.83 0.01 18.95
CA ILE A 230 -0.18 1.27 19.36
C ILE A 230 -0.73 1.74 20.71
N ASP A 231 -2.05 1.89 20.83
CA ASP A 231 -2.73 2.17 22.10
C ASP A 231 -3.57 0.96 22.53
N THR A 232 -3.01 0.13 23.42
CA THR A 232 -3.69 -1.09 23.87
C THR A 232 -5.01 -0.85 24.65
N ASN A 233 -5.32 0.39 25.02
CA ASN A 233 -6.61 0.78 25.59
C ASN A 233 -7.69 1.01 24.52
N HIS A 234 -7.27 1.27 23.27
CA HIS A 234 -8.17 1.40 22.15
C HIS A 234 -8.60 0.01 21.65
N VAL A 235 -9.92 -0.21 21.57
CA VAL A 235 -10.54 -1.46 21.12
C VAL A 235 -11.48 -1.17 19.97
N SER A 236 -11.26 -1.82 18.82
CA SER A 236 -12.16 -1.76 17.69
C SER A 236 -13.15 -2.93 17.73
N HIS A 237 -14.45 -2.62 17.67
CA HIS A 237 -15.51 -3.61 17.49
C HIS A 237 -15.76 -3.83 15.99
N ILE A 238 -15.78 -5.10 15.58
CA ILE A 238 -15.80 -5.52 14.18
C ILE A 238 -16.95 -6.48 13.93
N TYR A 239 -17.74 -6.18 12.90
CA TYR A 239 -18.80 -7.06 12.38
C TYR A 239 -18.41 -7.55 10.99
N LEU A 240 -18.16 -8.84 10.86
CA LEU A 240 -17.77 -9.49 9.61
C LEU A 240 -18.98 -10.17 8.97
N THR A 241 -19.25 -9.83 7.72
CA THR A 241 -20.31 -10.46 6.91
C THR A 241 -19.93 -10.40 5.42
N THR A 242 -20.87 -10.70 4.52
CA THR A 242 -20.72 -10.59 3.07
C THR A 242 -21.73 -9.60 2.51
N LEU A 243 -21.32 -8.79 1.53
CA LEU A 243 -22.19 -7.91 0.77
C LEU A 243 -22.22 -8.32 -0.70
N SER A 244 -23.34 -8.03 -1.38
CA SER A 244 -23.59 -8.52 -2.74
C SER A 244 -22.71 -7.86 -3.78
N SER A 245 -22.36 -6.58 -3.63
CA SER A 245 -21.51 -5.91 -4.62
C SER A 245 -20.79 -4.65 -4.16
N ILE A 246 -19.62 -4.44 -4.74
CA ILE A 246 -18.84 -3.19 -4.69
C ILE A 246 -18.34 -2.88 -6.10
N ALA A 247 -18.49 -1.64 -6.56
CA ALA A 247 -17.97 -1.22 -7.86
C ALA A 247 -17.53 0.25 -7.82
N ALA A 248 -16.47 0.60 -8.55
CA ALA A 248 -16.05 1.98 -8.69
C ALA A 248 -17.18 2.80 -9.32
N ALA A 249 -17.58 3.90 -8.68
CA ALA A 249 -18.82 4.60 -9.01
C ALA A 249 -18.86 5.16 -10.43
N LYS A 250 -17.69 5.50 -11.00
CA LYS A 250 -17.55 6.03 -12.36
C LYS A 250 -17.01 5.02 -13.38
N GLU A 251 -16.69 3.81 -12.94
CA GLU A 251 -16.19 2.73 -13.80
C GLU A 251 -16.64 1.36 -13.26
N PRO A 252 -17.93 1.00 -13.40
CA PRO A 252 -18.49 -0.19 -12.76
C PRO A 252 -17.86 -1.52 -13.20
N ALA A 253 -17.12 -1.53 -14.32
CA ALA A 253 -16.34 -2.70 -14.75
C ALA A 253 -15.20 -3.03 -13.76
N VAL A 254 -14.76 -2.05 -12.96
CA VAL A 254 -13.89 -2.26 -11.80
C VAL A 254 -14.79 -2.49 -10.58
N GLY A 255 -15.26 -3.73 -10.45
CA GLY A 255 -16.12 -4.16 -9.37
C GLY A 255 -15.92 -5.62 -8.97
N ARG A 256 -16.58 -6.02 -7.89
CA ARG A 256 -16.60 -7.36 -7.33
C ARG A 256 -18.01 -7.67 -6.80
N LYS A 257 -18.42 -8.93 -6.93
CA LYS A 257 -19.64 -9.48 -6.32
C LYS A 257 -19.26 -10.34 -5.11
N ASP A 258 -20.21 -10.52 -4.19
CA ASP A 258 -20.13 -11.44 -3.05
C ASP A 258 -18.80 -11.31 -2.30
N PHE A 259 -18.55 -10.11 -1.76
CA PHE A 259 -17.28 -9.80 -1.12
C PHE A 259 -17.41 -9.79 0.41
N PRO A 260 -16.41 -10.33 1.14
CA PRO A 260 -16.37 -10.24 2.58
C PRO A 260 -16.14 -8.79 2.98
N VAL A 261 -16.83 -8.32 4.02
CA VAL A 261 -16.69 -6.97 4.55
C VAL A 261 -16.61 -6.97 6.07
N GLN A 262 -15.77 -6.11 6.60
CA GLN A 262 -15.68 -5.80 8.02
C GLN A 262 -16.30 -4.42 8.27
N PHE A 263 -17.33 -4.36 9.10
CA PHE A 263 -17.84 -3.09 9.61
C PHE A 263 -17.12 -2.75 10.90
N LEU A 264 -16.49 -1.57 10.94
CA LEU A 264 -15.69 -1.11 12.07
C LEU A 264 -16.39 0.07 12.76
N GLU A 265 -16.57 -0.04 14.06
CA GLU A 265 -16.89 1.11 14.90
C GLU A 265 -15.67 2.05 14.99
N GLY A 266 -15.92 3.36 15.06
CA GLY A 266 -14.86 4.36 15.21
C GLY A 266 -14.03 4.63 13.95
N LEU A 267 -14.31 3.98 12.82
CA LEU A 267 -13.63 4.29 11.56
C LEU A 267 -13.84 5.77 11.19
N ILE A 268 -12.78 6.50 10.83
CA ILE A 268 -12.91 7.94 10.52
C ILE A 268 -13.40 8.20 9.09
N TYR A 269 -13.16 7.26 8.18
CA TYR A 269 -13.63 7.31 6.79
C TYR A 269 -14.95 6.53 6.61
N ASP A 270 -15.56 6.63 5.42
CA ASP A 270 -16.69 5.75 5.08
C ASP A 270 -16.24 4.29 4.95
N GLY A 271 -14.99 4.09 4.53
CA GLY A 271 -14.33 2.80 4.50
C GLY A 271 -12.89 2.85 4.01
N ILE A 272 -12.22 1.70 4.10
CA ILE A 272 -10.84 1.48 3.66
C ILE A 272 -10.81 0.15 2.94
N ILE A 273 -10.17 0.14 1.78
CA ILE A 273 -10.07 -1.05 0.95
C ILE A 273 -8.63 -1.26 0.50
N TRP A 274 -8.21 -2.51 0.48
CA TRP A 274 -6.97 -2.88 -0.20
C TRP A 274 -7.12 -2.72 -1.71
N ILE A 275 -6.03 -2.44 -2.42
CA ILE A 275 -6.07 -2.11 -3.85
C ILE A 275 -5.96 -3.34 -4.77
N ASN A 276 -5.49 -4.48 -4.27
CA ASN A 276 -5.15 -5.66 -5.10
C ASN A 276 -6.28 -6.20 -5.99
N TRP A 277 -7.54 -5.99 -5.60
CA TRP A 277 -8.70 -6.55 -6.29
C TRP A 277 -9.12 -5.70 -7.51
N PHE A 278 -8.51 -4.53 -7.69
CA PHE A 278 -8.81 -3.66 -8.82
C PHE A 278 -8.37 -4.31 -10.12
N GLY A 279 -7.17 -4.89 -10.16
CA GLY A 279 -6.63 -5.57 -11.34
C GLY A 279 -5.19 -6.02 -11.13
N GLN A 280 -4.67 -6.74 -12.11
CA GLN A 280 -3.29 -7.24 -12.13
C GLN A 280 -2.26 -6.09 -12.15
N LYS A 281 -2.63 -4.95 -12.74
CA LYS A 281 -1.78 -3.74 -12.77
C LYS A 281 -2.59 -2.50 -12.45
N ILE A 282 -2.02 -1.65 -11.60
CA ILE A 282 -2.64 -0.40 -11.17
C ILE A 282 -1.60 0.71 -11.35
N THR A 283 -1.87 1.63 -12.27
CA THR A 283 -1.04 2.81 -12.47
C THR A 283 -1.66 4.00 -11.76
N PHE A 284 -0.86 4.65 -10.92
CA PHE A 284 -1.19 5.86 -10.18
C PHE A 284 -0.70 7.05 -11.01
N ASP A 285 -1.64 7.88 -11.48
CA ASP A 285 -1.35 9.15 -12.13
C ASP A 285 -2.07 10.25 -11.35
N LEU A 286 -1.44 10.66 -10.25
CA LEU A 286 -2.04 11.53 -9.24
C LEU A 286 -2.17 12.98 -9.72
N ASP A 287 -1.27 13.44 -10.59
CA ASP A 287 -1.39 14.73 -11.29
C ASP A 287 -2.70 14.83 -12.08
N LYS A 288 -3.13 13.71 -12.67
CA LYS A 288 -4.42 13.59 -13.35
C LYS A 288 -5.54 13.08 -12.46
N LYS A 289 -5.27 12.83 -11.17
CA LYS A 289 -6.22 12.33 -10.17
C LYS A 289 -6.96 11.08 -10.65
N VAL A 290 -6.22 10.14 -11.22
CA VAL A 290 -6.78 8.86 -11.70
C VAL A 290 -5.90 7.67 -11.33
N LEU A 291 -6.55 6.52 -11.15
CA LEU A 291 -5.92 5.21 -11.31
C LEU A 291 -6.27 4.63 -12.68
N LEU A 292 -5.27 4.04 -13.34
CA LEU A 292 -5.45 3.28 -14.57
C LEU A 292 -5.34 1.80 -14.23
N VAL A 293 -6.46 1.09 -14.36
CA VAL A 293 -6.62 -0.29 -13.92
C VAL A 293 -6.60 -1.24 -15.12
N GLN A 294 -5.72 -2.23 -15.08
CA GLN A 294 -5.65 -3.32 -16.05
C GLN A 294 -5.99 -4.63 -15.36
N ARG A 295 -7.07 -5.27 -15.81
CA ARG A 295 -7.62 -6.52 -15.28
C ARG A 295 -7.19 -7.72 -16.11
#